data_AF-A0A371BZ52-F1
#
_entry.id   AF-A0A371BZ52-F1
#
_cell.length_a   1.000
_cell.length_b   1.000
_cell.length_c   1.000
_cell.angle_alpha   90.00
_cell.angle_beta   90.00
_cell.angle_gamma   90.00
#
_symmetry.space_group_name_H-M   'P 1'
#
loop_
_entity.id
_entity.type
_entity.pdbx_description
1 polymer ?
#
loop_
_entity_poly.entity_id
_entity_poly.type
_entity_poly.pdbx_seq_one_letter_code
_entity_poly.pdbx_strand_id
1 'polypeptide(L)'
;YIDYKTLKKLIRVGTERSENPTESDFKEFQECLDNNALKVEDFFNKRFDVYSGDLAVLEKRHPVSSIGDLDEDGCVELRDTLIELKTHLRKLGWYAEVNRRGFRKILKKLDKK
;
A
#
# COMPACT_ATOMS: atom_id res chain seq x y z
N TYR A 1 -3.75 1.95 -6.16
CA TYR A 1 -4.87 1.67 -5.26
C TYR A 1 -5.72 0.58 -5.87
N ILE A 2 -6.38 -0.22 -5.04
CA ILE A 2 -7.37 -1.22 -5.44
C ILE A 2 -8.42 -0.59 -6.38
N ASP A 3 -8.66 -1.21 -7.52
CA ASP A 3 -9.71 -0.83 -8.47
C ASP A 3 -11.07 -1.30 -7.98
N TYR A 4 -11.54 -0.64 -6.93
CA TYR A 4 -12.80 -0.94 -6.27
C TYR A 4 -14.00 -0.84 -7.21
N LYS A 5 -13.94 0.07 -8.20
CA LYS A 5 -15.03 0.32 -9.14
C LYS A 5 -15.19 -0.86 -10.10
N THR A 6 -14.10 -1.33 -10.68
CA THR A 6 -14.11 -2.49 -11.58
C THR A 6 -14.51 -3.75 -10.83
N LEU A 7 -13.94 -4.00 -9.65
CA LEU A 7 -14.31 -5.16 -8.83
C LEU A 7 -15.81 -5.17 -8.47
N LYS A 8 -16.38 -4.01 -8.11
CA LYS A 8 -17.82 -3.90 -7.84
C LYS A 8 -18.66 -4.22 -9.08
N LYS A 9 -18.20 -3.84 -10.27
CA LYS A 9 -18.88 -4.16 -11.54
C LYS A 9 -18.83 -5.66 -11.81
N LEU A 10 -17.70 -6.31 -11.59
CA LEU A 10 -17.54 -7.76 -11.79
C LEU A 10 -18.43 -8.58 -10.85
N ILE A 11 -18.55 -8.19 -9.58
CA ILE A 11 -19.52 -8.82 -8.65
C ILE A 11 -20.93 -8.73 -9.21
N ARG A 12 -21.35 -7.55 -9.69
CA ARG A 12 -22.69 -7.35 -10.24
C ARG A 12 -22.94 -8.26 -11.45
N VAL A 13 -21.98 -8.33 -12.37
CA VAL A 13 -22.07 -9.19 -13.56
C VAL A 13 -22.20 -10.66 -13.17
N GLY A 14 -21.40 -11.14 -12.21
CA GLY A 14 -21.50 -12.52 -11.72
C GLY A 14 -22.86 -12.83 -11.09
N THR A 15 -23.43 -11.92 -10.29
CA THR A 15 -24.77 -12.10 -9.71
C THR A 15 -25.90 -12.05 -10.74
N GLU A 16 -25.75 -11.28 -11.83
CA GLU A 16 -26.78 -11.15 -12.87
C GLU A 16 -26.75 -12.30 -13.90
N ARG A 17 -25.70 -13.14 -13.93
CA ARG A 17 -25.53 -14.25 -14.89
C ARG A 17 -26.40 -15.49 -14.59
N SER A 18 -26.76 -15.74 -13.33
CA SER A 18 -27.49 -16.95 -12.91
C SER A 18 -28.37 -16.66 -11.69
N GLU A 19 -29.52 -17.33 -11.59
CA GLU A 19 -30.36 -17.32 -10.38
C GLU A 19 -29.64 -17.93 -9.17
N ASN A 20 -28.70 -18.85 -9.41
CA ASN A 20 -27.80 -19.43 -8.41
C ASN A 20 -26.34 -19.26 -8.89
N PRO A 21 -25.70 -18.11 -8.59
CA PRO A 21 -24.32 -17.86 -8.99
C PRO A 21 -23.37 -18.92 -8.42
N THR A 22 -22.48 -19.41 -9.26
CA THR A 22 -21.44 -20.37 -8.89
C THR A 22 -20.08 -19.69 -8.80
N GLU A 23 -19.08 -20.36 -8.24
CA GLU A 23 -17.70 -19.84 -8.22
C GLU A 23 -17.17 -19.50 -9.62
N SER A 24 -17.61 -20.25 -10.64
CA SER A 24 -17.25 -20.01 -12.04
C SER A 24 -17.69 -18.62 -12.53
N ASP A 25 -18.84 -18.13 -12.07
CA ASP A 25 -19.38 -16.82 -12.45
C ASP A 25 -18.53 -15.65 -11.91
N PHE A 26 -17.72 -15.92 -10.88
CA PHE A 26 -16.84 -14.93 -10.24
C PHE A 26 -15.37 -15.10 -10.60
N LYS A 27 -15.02 -15.96 -11.58
CA LYS A 27 -13.63 -16.16 -12.00
C LYS A 27 -12.93 -14.86 -12.42
N GLU A 28 -13.58 -14.05 -13.26
CA GLU A 28 -13.06 -12.75 -13.68
C GLU A 28 -12.86 -11.79 -12.48
N PHE A 29 -13.75 -11.86 -11.49
CA PHE A 29 -13.61 -11.10 -10.25
C PHE A 29 -12.37 -11.56 -9.45
N GLN A 30 -12.17 -12.87 -9.28
CA GLN A 30 -11.03 -13.44 -8.55
C GLN A 30 -9.70 -13.05 -9.22
N GLU A 31 -9.58 -13.25 -10.53
CA GLU A 31 -8.40 -12.85 -11.29
C GLU A 31 -8.13 -11.34 -11.16
N CYS A 32 -9.16 -10.51 -11.21
CA CYS A 32 -9.02 -9.06 -11.00
C CYS A 32 -8.58 -8.73 -9.57
N LEU A 33 -9.13 -9.42 -8.57
CA LEU A 33 -8.81 -9.22 -7.16
C LEU A 33 -7.34 -9.55 -6.88
N ASP A 34 -6.87 -10.70 -7.37
CA ASP A 34 -5.48 -11.16 -7.21
C ASP A 34 -4.50 -10.19 -7.87
N ASN A 35 -4.81 -9.77 -9.11
CA ASN A 35 -4.01 -8.76 -9.80
C ASN A 35 -3.96 -7.43 -9.03
N ASN A 36 -5.06 -7.04 -8.38
CA ASN A 36 -5.06 -5.85 -7.53
C ASN A 36 -4.22 -6.05 -6.26
N ALA A 37 -4.27 -7.23 -5.64
CA ALA A 37 -3.46 -7.56 -4.46
C ALA A 37 -1.97 -7.48 -4.79
N LEU A 38 -1.55 -8.13 -5.88
CA LEU A 38 -0.17 -8.09 -6.36
C LEU A 38 0.30 -6.67 -6.67
N LYS A 39 -0.52 -5.87 -7.36
CA LYS A 39 -0.19 -4.46 -7.65
C LYS A 39 -0.04 -3.61 -6.38
N VAL A 40 -0.87 -3.86 -5.38
CA VAL A 40 -0.82 -3.12 -4.11
C VAL A 40 0.42 -3.51 -3.32
N GLU A 41 0.71 -4.80 -3.23
CA GLU A 41 1.90 -5.36 -2.59
C GLU A 41 3.18 -4.86 -3.25
N ASP A 42 3.31 -5.03 -4.57
CA ASP A 42 4.49 -4.62 -5.34
C ASP A 42 4.80 -3.13 -5.16
N PHE A 43 3.77 -2.27 -5.24
CA PHE A 43 3.94 -0.84 -4.98
C PHE A 43 4.39 -0.57 -3.54
N PHE A 44 3.78 -1.24 -2.57
CA PHE A 44 4.11 -1.04 -1.16
C PHE A 44 5.56 -1.42 -0.87
N ASN A 45 5.96 -2.64 -1.27
CA ASN A 45 7.29 -3.18 -1.04
C ASN A 45 8.36 -2.32 -1.72
N LYS A 46 8.18 -1.96 -3.00
CA LYS A 46 9.12 -1.08 -3.71
C LYS A 46 9.32 0.25 -3.00
N ARG A 47 8.25 0.86 -2.47
CA ARG A 47 8.36 2.13 -1.74
C ARG A 47 8.98 1.94 -0.36
N PHE A 48 8.63 0.87 0.33
CA PHE A 48 9.19 0.55 1.63
C PHE A 48 10.70 0.28 1.54
N ASP A 49 11.15 -0.44 0.51
CA ASP A 49 12.57 -0.72 0.26
C ASP A 49 13.36 0.56 0.00
N VAL A 50 12.81 1.47 -0.82
CA VAL A 50 13.42 2.80 -1.06
C VAL A 50 13.57 3.57 0.24
N TYR A 51 12.49 3.69 1.04
CA TYR A 51 12.54 4.45 2.29
C TYR A 51 13.44 3.81 3.36
N SER A 52 13.53 2.47 3.37
CA SER A 52 14.46 1.74 4.24
C SER A 52 15.91 1.96 3.81
N GLY A 53 16.16 2.02 2.50
CA GLY A 53 17.47 2.38 1.94
C GLY A 53 17.87 3.81 2.28
N ASP A 54 16.97 4.77 2.13
CA ASP A 54 17.20 6.18 2.49
C ASP A 54 17.55 6.32 3.97
N LEU A 55 16.86 5.59 4.85
CA LEU A 55 17.17 5.55 6.28
C LEU A 55 18.56 4.98 6.56
N ALA A 56 18.93 3.87 5.90
CA ALA A 56 20.25 3.26 6.08
C ALA A 56 21.39 4.18 5.59
N VAL A 57 21.18 4.92 4.50
CA VAL A 57 22.12 5.94 4.02
C VAL A 57 22.25 7.07 5.03
N LEU A 58 21.13 7.54 5.58
CA LEU A 58 21.11 8.59 6.59
C LEU A 58 21.83 8.18 7.87
N GLU A 59 21.58 6.95 8.37
CA GLU A 59 22.27 6.38 9.53
C GLU A 59 23.77 6.24 9.29
N LYS A 60 24.19 5.86 8.08
CA LYS A 60 25.61 5.80 7.72
C LYS A 60 26.28 7.18 7.70
N ARG A 61 25.55 8.22 7.26
CA ARG A 61 26.06 9.60 7.19
C ARG A 61 26.09 10.28 8.56
N HIS A 62 25.06 10.05 9.37
CA HIS A 62 24.92 10.57 10.72
C HIS A 62 24.68 9.42 11.70
N PRO A 63 25.73 8.64 12.04
CA PRO A 63 25.63 7.60 13.06
C PRO A 63 25.08 8.18 14.37
N VAL A 64 24.24 7.42 15.06
CA VAL A 64 23.63 7.86 16.32
C VAL A 64 24.69 8.31 17.34
N SER A 65 25.83 7.64 17.35
CA SER A 65 26.97 7.96 18.22
C SER A 65 27.64 9.31 17.94
N SER A 66 27.48 9.88 16.75
CA SER A 66 28.11 11.14 16.33
C SER A 66 27.12 12.29 16.17
N ILE A 67 25.85 12.11 16.53
CA ILE A 67 24.82 13.17 16.43
C ILE A 67 25.20 14.39 17.29
N GLY A 68 25.84 14.17 18.45
CA GLY A 68 26.27 15.25 19.35
C GLY A 68 27.40 16.13 18.80
N ASP A 69 28.10 15.67 17.75
CA ASP A 69 29.24 16.35 17.15
C ASP A 69 28.85 17.10 15.85
N LEU A 70 27.57 17.08 15.47
CA LEU A 70 27.10 17.77 14.26
C LEU A 70 27.13 19.29 14.46
N ASP A 71 27.57 19.99 13.42
CA ASP A 71 27.41 21.43 13.31
C ASP A 71 25.94 21.81 13.02
N GLU A 72 25.65 23.10 12.98
CA GLU A 72 24.29 23.61 12.75
C GLU A 72 23.73 23.15 11.40
N ASP A 73 24.55 23.18 10.35
CA ASP A 73 24.16 22.76 9.00
C ASP A 73 23.86 21.25 8.95
N GLY A 74 24.71 20.42 9.55
CA GLY A 74 24.50 18.98 9.65
C GLY A 74 23.25 18.62 10.48
N CYS A 75 22.96 19.38 11.54
CA CYS A 75 21.73 19.21 12.30
C CYS A 75 20.48 19.54 11.46
N VAL A 76 20.52 20.60 10.67
CA VAL A 76 19.42 21.02 9.78
C VAL A 76 19.19 19.97 8.70
N GLU A 77 20.24 19.50 8.02
CA GLU A 77 20.15 18.46 6.99
C GLU A 77 19.53 17.16 7.54
N LEU A 78 20.02 16.68 8.69
CA LEU A 78 19.52 15.48 9.34
C LEU A 78 18.04 15.63 9.70
N ARG A 79 17.65 16.75 10.32
CA ARG A 79 16.28 17.03 10.71
C ARG A 79 15.35 17.05 9.50
N ASP A 80 15.71 17.77 8.45
CA ASP A 80 14.86 17.96 7.28
C ASP A 80 14.67 16.64 6.54
N THR A 81 15.74 15.85 6.39
CA THR A 81 15.67 14.50 5.82
C THR A 81 14.78 13.57 6.65
N LEU A 82 14.89 13.58 7.98
CA LEU A 82 14.02 12.77 8.85
C LEU A 82 12.54 13.18 8.76
N ILE A 83 12.26 14.49 8.64
CA ILE A 83 10.88 15.00 8.48
C ILE A 83 10.29 14.53 7.15
N GLU A 84 11.08 14.58 6.07
CA GLU A 84 10.66 14.11 4.76
C GLU A 84 10.39 12.59 4.78
N LEU A 85 11.33 11.80 5.29
CA LEU A 85 11.19 10.34 5.40
C LEU A 85 9.95 9.95 6.23
N LYS A 86 9.74 10.61 7.37
CA LYS A 86 8.54 10.44 8.20
C LYS A 86 7.27 10.74 7.41
N THR A 87 7.28 11.77 6.58
CA THR A 87 6.13 12.14 5.74
C THR A 87 5.87 11.08 4.67
N HIS A 88 6.91 10.54 4.05
CA HIS A 88 6.82 9.43 3.10
C HIS A 88 6.26 8.15 3.73
N LEU A 89 6.78 7.74 4.88
CA LEU A 89 6.31 6.57 5.61
C LEU A 89 4.83 6.71 6.04
N ARG A 90 4.40 7.92 6.44
CA ARG A 90 2.98 8.18 6.75
C ARG A 90 2.08 8.04 5.54
N LYS A 91 2.49 8.58 4.38
CA LYS A 91 1.74 8.42 3.12
C LYS A 91 1.65 6.94 2.73
N LEU A 92 2.73 6.18 2.89
CA LEU A 92 2.75 4.74 2.61
C LEU A 92 1.86 3.94 3.58
N GLY A 93 1.89 4.28 4.87
CA GLY A 93 0.99 3.69 5.86
C GLY A 93 -0.49 3.97 5.57
N TRP A 94 -0.82 5.20 5.16
CA TRP A 94 -2.16 5.54 4.71
C TRP A 94 -2.57 4.76 3.46
N TYR A 95 -1.67 4.63 2.48
CA TYR A 95 -1.89 3.80 1.31
C TYR A 95 -2.24 2.35 1.70
N ALA A 96 -1.47 1.72 2.59
CA ALA A 96 -1.75 0.37 3.06
C ALA A 96 -3.13 0.25 3.72
N GLU A 97 -3.48 1.18 4.61
CA GLU A 97 -4.77 1.16 5.32
C GLU A 97 -5.97 1.34 4.37
N VAL A 98 -5.88 2.27 3.42
CA VAL A 98 -6.94 2.50 2.44
C VAL A 98 -7.15 1.25 1.58
N ASN A 99 -6.08 0.64 1.08
CA ASN A 99 -6.19 -0.57 0.27
C ASN A 99 -6.71 -1.76 1.08
N ARG A 100 -6.19 -2.00 2.30
CA ARG A 100 -6.69 -3.03 3.22
C ARG A 100 -8.19 -2.91 3.47
N ARG A 101 -8.66 -1.68 3.70
CA ARG A 101 -10.09 -1.39 3.87
C ARG A 101 -10.89 -1.66 2.60
N GLY A 102 -10.34 -1.32 1.44
CA GLY A 102 -10.92 -1.60 0.13
C GLY A 102 -11.11 -3.11 -0.10
N PHE A 103 -10.07 -3.92 0.11
CA PHE A 103 -10.13 -5.38 0.01
C PHE A 103 -11.16 -5.97 0.98
N ARG A 104 -11.14 -5.58 2.25
CA ARG A 104 -12.13 -6.05 3.23
C ARG A 104 -13.57 -5.70 2.82
N LYS A 105 -13.78 -4.49 2.27
CA LYS A 105 -15.10 -4.05 1.83
C LYS A 105 -15.60 -4.78 0.58
N ILE A 106 -14.71 -5.14 -0.34
CA ILE A 106 -15.11 -5.82 -1.57
C ILE A 106 -15.39 -7.30 -1.33
N LEU A 107 -14.59 -7.96 -0.50
CA LEU A 107 -14.85 -9.34 -0.05
C LEU A 107 -16.17 -9.45 0.70
N LYS A 108 -16.41 -8.58 1.70
CA LYS A 108 -17.71 -8.50 2.38
C LYS A 108 -18.89 -8.17 1.48
N LYS A 109 -18.65 -7.59 0.29
CA LYS A 109 -19.70 -7.33 -0.69
C LYS A 109 -20.01 -8.59 -1.50
N LEU A 110 -19.00 -9.39 -1.82
CA LEU A 110 -19.17 -10.69 -2.46
C LEU A 110 -19.96 -11.63 -1.53
N ASP A 111 -19.59 -11.74 -0.25
CA ASP A 111 -20.26 -12.63 0.72
C ASP A 111 -21.76 -12.34 0.94
N LYS A 112 -22.24 -11.15 0.55
CA LYS A 112 -23.63 -10.72 0.68
C LYS A 112 -24.47 -10.97 -0.57
N LYS A 113 -23.86 -11.49 -1.63
CA LYS A 113 -24.49 -11.74 -2.93
C LYS A 113 -24.58 -13.22 -3.17
#